data_AF-X1VMR4-F1
#
_entry.id   AF-X1VMR4-F1
#
_cell.length_a   1.000
_cell.length_b   1.000
_cell.length_c   1.000
_cell.angle_alpha   90.00
_cell.angle_beta   90.00
_cell.angle_gamma   90.00
#
_symmetry.space_group_name_H-M   'P 1'
#
loop_
_entity.id
_entity.type
_entity.pdbx_description
1 polymer ?
#
loop_
_entity_poly.entity_id
_entity_poly.type
_entity_poly.pdbx_seq_one_letter_code
_entity_poly.pdbx_strand_id
1 'polypeptide(L)'
;AENEAGRTEEVVTGQVNSSLAGINDINGLTIAYEPVWAIGTGKAATREQANETIGLIRRTISKLYGERFARDLRILYGGSVTADNATEF
;
A
#
# COMPACT_ATOMS: atom_id res chain seq x y z
N ALA A 1 11.50 12.42 -2.80
CA ALA A 1 10.72 13.63 -2.43
C ALA A 1 9.77 13.39 -1.26
N GLU A 2 8.62 12.71 -1.41
CA GLU A 2 7.63 12.57 -0.31
C GLU A 2 8.07 11.60 0.79
N ASN A 3 8.60 10.44 0.41
CA ASN A 3 9.13 9.44 1.34
C ASN A 3 10.30 10.00 2.17
N GLU A 4 11.26 10.65 1.52
CA GLU A 4 12.39 11.32 2.18
C GLU A 4 11.97 12.49 3.06
N ALA A 5 10.81 13.11 2.77
CA ALA A 5 10.22 14.15 3.58
C ALA A 5 9.34 13.61 4.72
N GLY A 6 9.28 12.28 4.93
CA GLY A 6 8.48 11.66 6.00
C GLY A 6 6.97 11.76 5.79
N ARG A 7 6.50 12.03 4.57
CA ARG A 7 5.07 12.23 4.26
C ARG A 7 4.35 10.98 3.75
N THR A 8 4.99 9.82 3.78
CA THR A 8 4.41 8.56 3.27
C THR A 8 3.05 8.27 3.91
N GLU A 9 2.91 8.48 5.22
CA GLU A 9 1.64 8.21 5.89
C GLU A 9 0.52 9.15 5.43
N GLU A 10 0.79 10.45 5.37
CA GLU A 10 -0.16 11.47 4.92
C GLU A 10 -0.62 11.20 3.48
N VAL A 11 0.33 10.97 2.57
CA VAL A 11 0.04 10.76 1.14
C VAL A 11 -0.78 9.49 0.93
N VAL A 12 -0.33 8.37 1.50
CA VAL A 12 -0.99 7.06 1.30
C VAL A 12 -2.38 7.04 1.93
N THR A 13 -2.54 7.56 3.14
CA THR A 13 -3.87 7.62 3.78
C THR A 13 -4.81 8.55 3.04
N GLY A 14 -4.33 9.71 2.56
CA GLY A 14 -5.10 10.63 1.73
C GLY A 14 -5.58 9.99 0.43
N GLN A 15 -4.69 9.27 -0.27
CA GLN A 15 -5.03 8.54 -1.50
C GLN A 15 -6.08 7.46 -1.26
N VAL A 16 -5.95 6.64 -0.21
CA VAL A 16 -6.93 5.59 0.10
C VAL A 16 -8.30 6.20 0.40
N ASN A 17 -8.37 7.22 1.26
CA ASN A 17 -9.63 7.86 1.62
C ASN A 17 -10.32 8.52 0.42
N SER A 18 -9.56 9.25 -0.41
CA SER A 18 -10.11 9.94 -1.58
C SER A 18 -10.54 8.98 -2.69
N SER A 19 -9.76 7.93 -2.95
CA SER A 19 -10.05 6.97 -4.03
C SER A 19 -11.27 6.10 -3.75
N LEU A 20 -11.58 5.88 -2.47
CA LEU A 20 -12.69 5.04 -2.03
C LEU A 20 -13.90 5.85 -1.54
N ALA A 21 -13.83 7.18 -1.62
CA ALA A 21 -14.92 8.05 -1.22
C ALA A 21 -16.22 7.73 -2.00
N GLY A 22 -17.28 7.38 -1.28
CA GLY A 22 -18.59 7.06 -1.87
C GLY A 22 -18.70 5.66 -2.48
N ILE A 23 -17.65 4.83 -2.41
CA ILE A 23 -17.71 3.45 -2.88
C ILE A 23 -18.26 2.56 -1.74
N ASN A 24 -19.46 2.02 -1.97
CA ASN A 24 -20.14 1.12 -1.02
C ASN A 24 -19.99 -0.36 -1.37
N ASP A 25 -19.89 -0.70 -2.67
CA ASP A 25 -19.63 -2.06 -3.12
C ASP A 25 -18.12 -2.25 -3.34
N ILE A 26 -17.51 -3.02 -2.44
CA ILE A 26 -16.08 -3.30 -2.38
C ILE A 26 -15.77 -4.74 -2.80
N ASN A 27 -16.75 -5.45 -3.39
CA ASN A 27 -16.53 -6.79 -3.89
C ASN A 27 -15.45 -6.78 -4.98
N GLY A 28 -14.44 -7.62 -4.82
CA GLY A 28 -13.33 -7.72 -5.76
C GLY A 28 -12.27 -6.61 -5.66
N LEU A 29 -12.37 -5.71 -4.67
CA LEU A 29 -11.34 -4.69 -4.44
C LEU A 29 -9.98 -5.37 -4.20
N THR A 30 -8.95 -4.85 -4.87
CA THR A 30 -7.54 -5.16 -4.63
C THR A 30 -6.78 -3.84 -4.64
N ILE A 31 -5.82 -3.68 -3.74
CA ILE A 31 -4.97 -2.48 -3.69
C ILE A 31 -3.56 -2.88 -4.11
N ALA A 32 -2.91 -2.07 -4.95
CA ALA A 32 -1.48 -2.17 -5.21
C ALA A 32 -0.78 -0.97 -4.57
N TYR A 33 0.19 -1.22 -3.69
CA TYR A 33 1.07 -0.20 -3.15
C TYR A 33 2.29 -0.05 -4.05
N GLU A 34 2.37 1.09 -4.73
CA GLU A 34 3.44 1.41 -5.67
C GLU A 34 4.29 2.58 -5.13
N PRO A 35 5.40 2.30 -4.42
CA PRO A 35 6.35 3.36 -4.05
C PRO A 35 7.04 3.89 -5.31
N VAL A 36 6.51 4.99 -5.87
CA VAL A 36 7.03 5.61 -7.11
C VAL A 36 8.54 5.86 -7.06
N TRP A 37 9.07 6.20 -5.88
CA TRP A 37 10.49 6.42 -5.65
C TRP A 37 11.36 5.15 -5.82
N ALA A 38 10.76 3.96 -5.78
CA ALA A 38 11.41 2.66 -5.95
C ALA A 38 11.18 2.03 -7.34
N ILE A 39 10.39 2.67 -8.21
CA ILE A 39 10.07 2.13 -9.55
C ILE A 39 11.11 2.63 -10.56
N GLY A 40 11.79 1.69 -11.23
CA GLY A 40 12.76 2.00 -12.29
C GLY A 40 14.06 2.67 -11.82
N THR A 41 14.28 2.80 -10.51
CA THR A 41 15.46 3.45 -9.92
C THR A 41 16.58 2.49 -9.51
N GLY A 42 16.33 1.17 -9.58
CA GLY A 42 17.22 0.14 -9.05
C GLY A 42 17.29 0.10 -7.52
N LYS A 43 16.51 0.94 -6.83
CA LYS A 43 16.42 1.00 -5.37
C LYS A 43 15.06 0.46 -4.94
N ALA A 44 14.99 -0.83 -4.64
CA ALA A 44 13.78 -1.41 -4.06
C ALA A 44 13.54 -0.87 -2.64
N ALA A 45 12.28 -0.69 -2.25
CA ALA A 45 11.96 -0.52 -0.82
C ALA A 45 12.36 -1.79 -0.08
N THR A 46 12.78 -1.68 1.18
CA THR A 46 13.00 -2.89 1.99
C THR A 46 11.67 -3.56 2.32
N ARG A 47 11.71 -4.85 2.65
CA ARG A 47 10.55 -5.60 3.17
C ARG A 47 9.85 -4.89 4.30
N GLU A 48 10.63 -4.31 5.23
CA GLU A 48 10.12 -3.62 6.41
C GLU A 48 9.35 -2.35 6.00
N GLN A 49 9.92 -1.55 5.08
CA GLN A 49 9.26 -0.35 4.55
C GLN A 49 7.97 -0.68 3.79
N ALA A 50 8.00 -1.75 2.98
CA ALA A 50 6.83 -2.24 2.27
C ALA A 50 5.73 -2.68 3.25
N ASN A 51 6.08 -3.50 4.25
CA ASN A 51 5.15 -3.99 5.26
C ASN A 51 4.58 -2.88 6.16
N GLU A 52 5.39 -1.89 6.52
CA GLU A 52 4.93 -0.75 7.30
C GLU A 52 3.83 0.02 6.55
N THR A 53 4.07 0.30 5.26
CA THR A 53 3.12 1.05 4.44
C THR A 53 1.88 0.22 4.10
N ILE A 54 2.03 -1.07 3.81
CA ILE A 54 0.88 -2.00 3.62
C ILE A 54 0.06 -2.10 4.92
N GLY A 55 0.72 -2.15 6.07
CA GLY A 55 0.07 -2.13 7.37
C GLY A 55 -0.74 -0.85 7.58
N LEU A 56 -0.21 0.30 7.17
CA LEU A 56 -0.92 1.57 7.19
C LEU A 56 -2.16 1.57 6.28
N ILE A 57 -2.04 1.06 5.06
CA ILE A 57 -3.17 0.91 4.12
C ILE A 57 -4.24 0.03 4.78
N ARG A 58 -3.85 -1.13 5.34
CA ARG A 58 -4.78 -2.05 5.99
C ARG A 58 -5.49 -1.42 7.19
N ARG A 59 -4.78 -0.63 8.02
CA ARG A 59 -5.40 0.14 9.11
C ARG A 59 -6.40 1.16 8.61
N THR A 60 -6.09 1.84 7.50
CA THR A 60 -7.01 2.82 6.88
C THR A 60 -8.26 2.14 6.34
N ILE A 61 -8.12 1.02 5.62
CA ILE A 61 -9.25 0.22 5.14
C ILE A 61 -10.10 -0.31 6.29
N SER A 62 -9.48 -0.73 7.40
CA SER A 62 -10.20 -1.19 8.59
C SER A 62 -11.13 -0.10 9.15
N LYS A 63 -10.68 1.17 9.15
CA LYS A 63 -11.51 2.30 9.57
C LYS A 63 -12.69 2.57 8.62
N LEU A 64 -12.52 2.34 7.32
CA LEU A 64 -13.54 2.61 6.29
C LEU A 64 -14.57 1.49 6.15
N TYR A 65 -14.11 0.23 6.19
CA TYR A 65 -14.90 -0.94 5.80
C TYR A 65 -14.91 -2.07 6.85
N GLY A 66 -14.30 -1.84 8.02
CA GLY A 66 -14.26 -2.78 9.13
C GLY A 66 -13.11 -3.78 9.07
N GLU A 67 -12.74 -4.29 10.24
CA GLU A 67 -11.57 -5.17 10.44
C GLU A 67 -11.64 -6.46 9.62
N ARG A 68 -12.83 -7.08 9.53
CA ARG A 68 -13.03 -8.34 8.80
C ARG A 68 -12.66 -8.18 7.33
N PHE A 69 -13.22 -7.15 6.67
CA PHE A 69 -12.91 -6.87 5.28
C PHE A 69 -11.44 -6.52 5.11
N ALA A 70 -10.92 -5.63 5.97
CA ALA A 70 -9.53 -5.19 5.89
C ALA A 70 -8.54 -6.35 6.04
N ARG A 71 -8.83 -7.36 6.86
CA ARG A 71 -7.96 -8.54 7.03
C ARG A 71 -7.90 -9.39 5.77
N ASP A 72 -9.04 -9.58 5.11
CA ASP A 72 -9.16 -10.49 3.97
C ASP A 72 -8.80 -9.78 2.63
N LEU A 73 -8.72 -8.44 2.64
CA LEU A 73 -8.31 -7.64 1.49
C LEU A 73 -6.89 -7.98 1.03
N ARG A 74 -6.74 -8.20 -0.29
CA ARG A 74 -5.45 -8.35 -0.95
C ARG A 74 -4.82 -6.99 -1.22
N ILE A 75 -3.62 -6.81 -0.70
CA ILE A 75 -2.77 -5.63 -0.90
C ILE A 75 -1.46 -6.13 -1.50
N LEU A 76 -1.20 -5.76 -2.76
CA LEU A 76 -0.02 -6.15 -3.50
C LEU A 76 1.08 -5.11 -3.31
N TYR A 77 2.33 -5.55 -3.27
CA TYR A 77 3.48 -4.68 -3.40
C TYR A 77 3.86 -4.55 -4.89
N GLY A 78 3.86 -3.33 -5.40
CA GLY A 78 4.15 -3.01 -6.81
C GLY A 78 5.47 -2.26 -7.02
N GLY A 79 6.40 -2.33 -6.06
CA GLY A 79 7.75 -1.76 -6.24
C GLY A 79 8.61 -2.59 -7.19
N SER A 80 9.93 -2.34 -7.18
CA SER A 80 10.91 -3.07 -8.01
C SER A 80 11.10 -4.54 -7.56
N VAL A 81 10.14 -5.40 -7.90
CA VAL A 81 10.16 -6.84 -7.65
C VAL A 81 10.75 -7.57 -8.87
N THR A 82 11.67 -8.50 -8.60
CA THR A 82 12.27 -9.42 -9.57
C THR A 82 12.06 -10.87 -9.10
N ALA A 83 12.37 -11.85 -9.95
CA ALA A 83 12.30 -13.27 -9.55
C ALA A 83 13.21 -13.57 -8.34
N ASP A 84 14.34 -12.86 -8.23
CA ASP A 84 15.34 -13.10 -7.20
C ASP A 84 14.93 -12.56 -5.82
N ASN A 85 14.19 -11.44 -5.78
CA ASN A 85 13.81 -10.79 -4.52
C ASN A 85 12.34 -11.04 -4.11
N ALA A 86 11.55 -11.73 -4.92
CA ALA A 86 10.12 -11.93 -4.65
C ALA A 86 9.85 -12.66 -3.33
N THR A 87 10.72 -13.59 -2.93
CA THR A 87 10.60 -14.33 -1.67
C THR A 87 11.00 -13.51 -0.44
N GLU A 88 11.56 -12.32 -0.64
CA GLU A 88 11.95 -11.42 0.44
C GLU A 88 10.78 -10.57 0.94
N PHE A 89 9.65 -10.49 0.22
CA PHE A 89 8.47 -9.69 0.58
C PHE A 89 7.30 -10.58 1.02
#